data_AF-A0A5E5PPM9-F1
#
_entry.id   AF-A0A5E5PPM9-F1
#
_cell.length_a   1.000
_cell.length_b   1.000
_cell.length_c   1.000
_cell.angle_alpha   90.00
_cell.angle_beta   90.00
_cell.angle_gamma   90.00
#
_symmetry.space_group_name_H-M   'P 1'
#
loop_
_entity.id
_entity.type
_entity.pdbx_description
1 polymer ?
#
loop_
_entity_poly.entity_id
_entity_poly.type
_entity_poly.pdbx_seq_one_letter_code
_entity_poly.pdbx_strand_id
1 'polypeptide(L)'
;AGNISAHWMGYKEYHQDGKSTKTPAMVGYQAEGSAPFKKGEMVDNPETIATAIRIGHPQSWDLAHEVKKESNGWFDALSDADILNAQKLLTEKEGIFCEPASATSLAGAMRDIKSGKIPKGSTIVCTLTGHGLKDPDTAIAQCSDEMININPVMEEVKNAILDNM
;
A
#
# COMPACT_ATOMS: atom_id res chain seq x y z
N ALA A 1 -5.22 -3.74 12.81
CA ALA A 1 -5.88 -2.48 12.38
C ALA A 1 -5.71 -1.32 13.36
N GLY A 2 -4.68 -1.30 14.21
CA GLY A 2 -4.47 -0.15 15.12
C GLY A 2 -4.27 1.18 14.38
N ASN A 3 -3.59 1.14 13.23
CA ASN A 3 -3.24 2.35 12.49
C ASN A 3 -4.47 3.08 11.91
N ILE A 4 -5.39 2.38 11.25
CA ILE A 4 -6.59 3.01 10.67
C ILE A 4 -7.52 3.57 11.75
N SER A 5 -7.63 2.89 12.89
CA SER A 5 -8.37 3.38 14.06
C SER A 5 -7.73 4.65 14.64
N ALA A 6 -6.39 4.69 14.76
CA ALA A 6 -5.67 5.88 15.21
C ALA A 6 -5.86 7.08 14.27
N HIS A 7 -5.76 6.87 12.96
CA HIS A 7 -6.01 7.93 11.98
C HIS A 7 -7.43 8.47 12.10
N TRP A 8 -8.43 7.59 12.24
CA TRP A 8 -9.81 8.01 12.37
C TRP A 8 -10.07 8.81 13.65
N MET A 9 -9.50 8.39 14.78
CA MET A 9 -9.57 9.17 16.02
C MET A 9 -9.01 10.58 15.82
N GLY A 10 -7.82 10.70 15.21
CA GLY A 10 -7.22 11.99 14.91
C GLY A 10 -8.06 12.87 13.98
N TYR A 11 -8.67 12.30 12.92
CA TYR A 11 -9.57 13.05 12.05
C TYR A 11 -10.85 13.50 12.76
N LYS A 12 -11.43 12.66 13.64
CA LYS A 12 -12.60 13.03 14.44
C LYS A 12 -12.26 14.18 15.38
N GLU A 13 -11.15 14.08 16.12
CA GLU A 13 -10.68 15.14 17.03
C GLU A 13 -10.45 16.46 16.28
N TYR A 14 -9.75 16.44 15.14
CA TYR A 14 -9.53 17.64 14.33
C TYR A 14 -10.82 18.28 13.81
N HIS A 15 -11.81 17.46 13.47
CA HIS A 15 -13.11 17.96 13.03
C HIS A 15 -13.91 18.57 14.20
N GLN A 16 -13.91 17.90 15.36
CA GLN A 16 -14.57 18.38 16.58
C GLN A 16 -13.97 19.71 17.07
N ASP A 17 -12.66 19.87 16.95
CA ASP A 17 -11.93 21.10 17.25
C ASP A 17 -12.14 22.23 16.22
N GLY A 18 -12.88 21.99 15.13
CA GLY A 18 -13.11 22.97 14.06
C GLY A 18 -11.88 23.25 13.17
N LYS A 19 -10.81 22.44 13.28
CA LYS A 19 -9.60 22.55 12.44
C LYS A 19 -9.79 21.95 11.04
N SER A 20 -10.82 21.12 10.86
CA SER A 20 -11.24 20.61 9.57
C SER A 20 -12.74 20.77 9.40
N THR A 21 -13.17 21.13 8.19
CA THR A 21 -14.60 21.26 7.84
C THR A 21 -15.28 19.92 7.59
N LYS A 22 -14.52 18.83 7.43
CA LYS A 22 -15.02 17.48 7.16
C LYS A 22 -14.08 16.39 7.67
N THR A 23 -14.59 15.18 7.75
CA THR A 23 -13.78 13.96 7.94
C THR A 23 -13.62 13.22 6.60
N PRO A 24 -12.52 12.46 6.41
CA PRO A 24 -12.33 11.64 5.21
C PRO A 24 -13.10 10.31 5.31
N ALA A 25 -13.34 9.68 4.16
CA ALA A 25 -13.69 8.27 4.14
C ALA A 25 -12.45 7.42 4.40
N MET A 26 -12.49 6.54 5.41
CA MET A 26 -11.33 5.72 5.78
C MET A 26 -11.35 4.41 5.01
N VAL A 27 -10.37 4.23 4.13
CA VAL A 27 -10.27 3.04 3.29
C VAL A 27 -9.09 2.19 3.74
N GLY A 28 -9.35 0.92 4.08
CA GLY A 28 -8.33 -0.04 4.46
C GLY A 28 -8.17 -1.14 3.42
N TYR A 29 -6.95 -1.39 2.97
CA TYR A 29 -6.63 -2.48 2.06
C TYR A 29 -5.81 -3.55 2.77
N GLN A 30 -6.05 -4.79 2.41
CA GLN A 30 -5.39 -5.98 2.96
C GLN A 30 -4.79 -6.80 1.82
N ALA A 31 -3.83 -7.67 2.13
CA ALA A 31 -3.45 -8.73 1.19
C ALA A 31 -4.50 -9.85 1.22
N GLU A 32 -4.87 -10.41 0.07
CA GLU A 32 -5.92 -11.43 -0.08
C GLU A 32 -5.76 -12.63 0.86
N GLY A 33 -4.54 -13.14 1.00
CA GLY A 33 -4.24 -14.26 1.90
C GLY A 33 -4.32 -13.90 3.39
N SER A 34 -4.43 -12.61 3.73
CA SER A 34 -4.45 -12.06 5.09
C SER A 34 -5.54 -10.99 5.24
N ALA A 35 -6.75 -11.25 4.71
CA ALA A 35 -7.83 -10.27 4.58
C ALA A 35 -9.06 -10.47 5.51
N PRO A 36 -8.91 -10.58 6.86
CA PRO A 36 -10.04 -10.91 7.72
C PRO A 36 -11.16 -9.84 7.73
N PHE A 37 -10.88 -8.53 7.58
CA PHE A 37 -11.95 -7.51 7.54
C PHE A 37 -12.76 -7.54 6.24
N LYS A 38 -12.12 -7.89 5.12
CA LYS A 38 -12.83 -8.11 3.86
C LYS A 38 -13.69 -9.37 3.92
N LYS A 39 -13.17 -10.46 4.50
CA LYS A 39 -13.90 -11.72 4.67
C LYS A 39 -15.02 -11.64 5.71
N GLY A 40 -14.86 -10.77 6.71
CA GLY A 40 -15.77 -10.67 7.86
C GLY A 40 -15.54 -11.76 8.92
N GLU A 41 -14.44 -12.50 8.82
CA GLU A 41 -14.06 -13.58 9.74
C GLU A 41 -12.53 -13.64 9.89
N MET A 42 -12.06 -14.28 10.96
CA MET A 42 -10.62 -14.45 11.21
C MET A 42 -9.98 -15.38 10.18
N VAL A 43 -8.68 -15.21 9.93
CA VAL A 43 -7.90 -16.07 9.04
C VAL A 43 -6.84 -16.81 9.86
N ASP A 44 -6.95 -18.13 10.00
CA ASP A 44 -6.05 -18.89 10.88
C ASP A 44 -4.64 -19.04 10.32
N ASN A 45 -4.51 -19.12 9.00
CA ASN A 45 -3.23 -19.27 8.30
C ASN A 45 -3.03 -18.10 7.31
N PRO A 46 -2.77 -16.89 7.82
CA PRO A 46 -2.58 -15.71 6.98
C PRO A 46 -1.28 -15.83 6.18
N GLU A 47 -1.34 -15.63 4.87
CA GLU A 47 -0.17 -15.62 4.01
C GLU A 47 -0.14 -14.38 3.10
N THR A 48 1.06 -13.83 2.87
CA THR A 48 1.32 -12.74 1.92
C THR A 48 2.81 -12.39 1.94
N ILE A 49 3.34 -11.95 0.79
CA ILE A 49 4.66 -11.31 0.67
C ILE A 49 4.76 -10.05 1.57
N ALA A 50 3.65 -9.35 1.83
CA ALA A 50 3.59 -8.14 2.62
C ALA A 50 3.56 -8.45 4.12
N THR A 51 4.69 -8.90 4.66
CA THR A 51 4.83 -9.45 6.02
C THR A 51 4.23 -8.57 7.13
N ALA A 52 4.35 -7.24 7.05
CA ALA A 52 3.83 -6.31 8.06
C ALA A 52 2.28 -6.32 8.17
N ILE A 53 1.57 -6.84 7.17
CA ILE A 53 0.11 -7.01 7.19
C ILE A 53 -0.32 -8.48 7.11
N ARG A 54 0.61 -9.43 7.31
CA ARG A 54 0.31 -10.87 7.42
C ARG A 54 -0.35 -11.20 8.76
N ILE A 55 -1.55 -10.67 8.96
CA ILE A 55 -2.30 -10.71 10.22
C ILE A 55 -3.69 -11.28 9.95
N GLY A 56 -3.96 -12.44 10.53
CA GLY A 56 -5.24 -13.11 10.41
C GLY A 56 -6.22 -12.82 11.54
N HIS A 57 -5.70 -12.49 12.73
CA HIS A 57 -6.48 -12.23 13.95
C HIS A 57 -6.14 -10.82 14.50
N PRO A 58 -6.65 -9.75 13.89
CA PRO A 58 -6.25 -8.39 14.23
C PRO A 58 -6.86 -7.95 15.58
N GLN A 59 -6.00 -7.50 16.49
CA GLN A 59 -6.39 -7.07 17.85
C GLN A 59 -7.45 -5.96 17.87
N SER A 60 -7.34 -4.98 16.97
CA SER A 60 -8.27 -3.83 16.88
C SER A 60 -9.48 -4.12 15.99
N TRP A 61 -10.10 -5.30 16.13
CA TRP A 61 -11.20 -5.75 15.26
C TRP A 61 -12.41 -4.81 15.32
N ASP A 62 -12.96 -4.62 16.52
CA ASP A 62 -14.17 -3.82 16.73
C ASP A 62 -13.95 -2.35 16.34
N LEU A 63 -12.80 -1.79 16.71
CA LEU A 63 -12.43 -0.41 16.36
C LEU A 63 -12.37 -0.21 14.84
N ALA A 64 -11.89 -1.20 14.07
CA ALA A 64 -11.81 -1.10 12.62
C ALA A 64 -13.21 -1.16 11.97
N HIS A 65 -14.12 -1.97 12.51
CA HIS A 65 -15.51 -2.01 12.05
C HIS A 65 -16.26 -0.72 12.36
N GLU A 66 -16.02 -0.11 13.52
CA GLU A 66 -16.52 1.21 13.86
C GLU A 66 -16.04 2.26 12.85
N VAL A 67 -14.73 2.29 12.56
CA VAL A 67 -14.14 3.20 11.56
C VAL A 67 -14.83 3.06 10.20
N LYS A 68 -15.03 1.82 9.71
CA LYS A 68 -15.72 1.57 8.44
C LYS A 68 -17.12 2.19 8.45
N LYS A 69 -17.87 1.99 9.53
CA LYS A 69 -19.24 2.47 9.68
C LYS A 69 -19.30 4.00 9.78
N GLU A 70 -18.47 4.60 10.63
CA GLU A 70 -18.54 6.05 10.92
C GLU A 70 -17.97 6.92 9.80
N SER A 71 -16.91 6.45 9.12
CA SER A 71 -16.27 7.22 8.05
C SER A 71 -16.95 7.05 6.69
N ASN A 72 -17.99 6.21 6.56
CA ASN A 72 -18.51 5.73 5.27
C ASN A 72 -17.41 5.15 4.36
N GLY A 73 -16.41 4.53 4.98
CA GLY A 73 -15.29 3.88 4.32
C GLY A 73 -15.54 2.41 3.99
N TRP A 74 -14.49 1.70 3.58
CA TRP A 74 -14.58 0.27 3.29
C TRP A 74 -13.25 -0.44 3.53
N PHE A 75 -13.35 -1.77 3.64
CA PHE A 75 -12.21 -2.68 3.58
C PHE A 75 -12.22 -3.44 2.28
N ASP A 76 -11.04 -3.64 1.70
CA ASP A 76 -10.88 -4.51 0.55
C ASP A 76 -9.55 -5.29 0.57
N ALA A 77 -9.43 -6.24 -0.35
CA ALA A 77 -8.25 -7.07 -0.48
C ALA A 77 -7.60 -6.92 -1.85
N LEU A 78 -6.29 -7.16 -1.92
CA LEU A 78 -5.45 -7.09 -3.12
C LEU A 78 -4.56 -8.33 -3.20
N SER A 79 -4.28 -8.78 -4.42
CA SER A 79 -3.32 -9.86 -4.65
C SER A 79 -1.89 -9.36 -4.37
N ASP A 80 -0.99 -10.26 -3.99
CA ASP A 80 0.44 -9.91 -3.80
C ASP A 80 1.05 -9.33 -5.09
N ALA A 81 0.61 -9.79 -6.26
CA ALA A 81 1.05 -9.25 -7.54
C ALA A 81 0.64 -7.77 -7.70
N ASP A 82 -0.58 -7.39 -7.33
CA ASP A 82 -1.03 -5.99 -7.39
C ASP A 82 -0.23 -5.11 -6.43
N ILE A 83 0.10 -5.63 -5.25
CA ILE A 83 0.88 -4.93 -4.23
C ILE A 83 2.30 -4.64 -4.74
N LEU A 84 2.98 -5.65 -5.28
CA LEU A 84 4.32 -5.52 -5.84
C LEU A 84 4.35 -4.61 -7.06
N ASN A 85 3.37 -4.75 -7.96
CA ASN A 85 3.24 -3.86 -9.13
C ASN A 85 3.10 -2.38 -8.71
N ALA A 86 2.30 -2.09 -7.68
CA ALA A 86 2.15 -0.72 -7.18
C ALA A 86 3.42 -0.20 -6.49
N GLN A 87 4.13 -1.04 -5.75
CA GLN A 87 5.41 -0.68 -5.12
C GLN A 87 6.46 -0.31 -6.17
N LYS A 88 6.62 -1.14 -7.20
CA LYS A 88 7.52 -0.90 -8.33
C LYS A 88 7.14 0.39 -9.06
N LEU A 89 5.87 0.53 -9.41
CA LEU A 89 5.37 1.73 -10.11
C LEU A 89 5.62 3.02 -9.31
N LEU A 90 5.35 3.01 -8.01
CA LEU A 90 5.59 4.17 -7.15
C LEU A 90 7.07 4.57 -7.14
N THR A 91 7.97 3.58 -7.10
CA THR A 91 9.41 3.82 -7.14
C THR A 91 9.84 4.37 -8.50
N GLU A 92 9.39 3.77 -9.60
CA GLU A 92 9.78 4.16 -10.96
C GLU A 92 9.22 5.51 -11.40
N LYS A 93 8.03 5.88 -10.94
CA LYS A 93 7.32 7.10 -11.39
C LYS A 93 7.51 8.28 -10.46
N GLU A 94 7.61 8.05 -9.16
CA GLU A 94 7.66 9.12 -8.16
C GLU A 94 8.97 9.14 -7.36
N GLY A 95 9.85 8.14 -7.54
CA GLY A 95 11.09 8.03 -6.76
C GLY A 95 10.86 7.72 -5.28
N ILE A 96 9.68 7.23 -4.91
CA ILE A 96 9.31 6.94 -3.51
C ILE A 96 9.40 5.43 -3.28
N PHE A 97 10.37 5.01 -2.46
CA PHE A 97 10.58 3.59 -2.16
C PHE A 97 10.02 3.20 -0.79
N CYS A 98 8.92 2.43 -0.79
CA CYS A 98 8.24 1.93 0.41
C CYS A 98 8.25 0.39 0.48
N GLU A 99 7.98 -0.18 1.66
CA GLU A 99 7.84 -1.64 1.83
C GLU A 99 6.53 -2.16 1.19
N PRO A 100 6.42 -3.46 0.82
CA PRO A 100 5.22 -3.99 0.16
C PRO A 100 3.90 -3.69 0.88
N ALA A 101 3.88 -3.82 2.22
CA ALA A 101 2.69 -3.51 3.02
C ALA A 101 2.21 -2.05 2.85
N SER A 102 3.14 -1.10 2.66
CA SER A 102 2.82 0.30 2.43
C SER A 102 2.16 0.53 1.07
N ALA A 103 2.63 -0.18 0.05
CA ALA A 103 2.14 -0.07 -1.31
C ALA A 103 0.68 -0.52 -1.47
N THR A 104 0.14 -1.31 -0.53
CA THR A 104 -1.28 -1.72 -0.52
C THR A 104 -2.24 -0.54 -0.55
N SER A 105 -1.90 0.57 0.12
CA SER A 105 -2.72 1.79 0.13
C SER A 105 -2.87 2.39 -1.26
N LEU A 106 -1.76 2.45 -2.02
CA LEU A 106 -1.73 2.95 -3.38
C LEU A 106 -2.40 1.99 -4.36
N ALA A 107 -2.04 0.69 -4.31
CA ALA A 107 -2.63 -0.34 -5.17
C ALA A 107 -4.16 -0.34 -5.09
N GLY A 108 -4.70 -0.30 -3.88
CA GLY A 108 -6.12 -0.24 -3.62
C GLY A 108 -6.76 1.04 -4.14
N ALA A 109 -6.16 2.20 -3.85
CA ALA A 109 -6.64 3.48 -4.37
C ALA A 109 -6.68 3.50 -5.90
N MET A 110 -5.62 3.05 -6.58
CA MET A 110 -5.57 3.00 -8.05
C MET A 110 -6.69 2.11 -8.62
N ARG A 111 -6.91 0.93 -8.04
CA ARG A 111 -7.98 0.02 -8.45
C ARG A 111 -9.37 0.62 -8.23
N ASP A 112 -9.59 1.26 -7.09
CA ASP A 112 -10.88 1.83 -6.72
C ASP A 112 -11.17 3.12 -7.52
N ILE A 113 -10.15 3.90 -7.91
CA ILE A 113 -10.28 4.99 -8.90
C ILE A 113 -10.65 4.42 -10.28
N LYS A 114 -9.93 3.40 -10.75
CA LYS A 114 -10.14 2.81 -12.08
C LYS A 114 -11.55 2.21 -12.23
N SER A 115 -12.09 1.63 -11.16
CA SER A 115 -13.45 1.08 -11.14
C SER A 115 -14.55 2.14 -10.92
N GLY A 116 -14.18 3.41 -10.67
CA GLY A 116 -15.12 4.50 -10.39
C GLY A 116 -15.70 4.48 -8.97
N LYS A 117 -15.25 3.57 -8.12
CA LYS A 117 -15.65 3.49 -6.70
C LYS A 117 -15.15 4.70 -5.90
N ILE A 118 -13.94 5.19 -6.22
CA ILE A 118 -13.49 6.52 -5.79
C ILE A 118 -13.86 7.53 -6.89
N PRO A 119 -14.69 8.55 -6.60
CA PRO A 119 -15.13 9.51 -7.60
C PRO A 119 -13.98 10.32 -8.21
N LYS A 120 -14.04 10.60 -9.51
CA LYS A 120 -13.13 11.52 -10.19
C LYS A 120 -13.15 12.90 -9.53
N GLY A 121 -11.97 13.50 -9.35
CA GLY A 121 -11.81 14.80 -8.68
C GLY A 121 -11.69 14.71 -7.16
N SER A 122 -11.67 13.51 -6.58
CA SER A 122 -11.41 13.30 -5.15
C SER A 122 -9.94 13.60 -4.80
N THR A 123 -9.71 14.18 -3.62
CA THR A 123 -8.37 14.27 -3.01
C THR A 123 -8.14 13.03 -2.16
N ILE A 124 -7.03 12.34 -2.39
CA ILE A 124 -6.71 11.06 -1.76
C ILE A 124 -5.37 11.18 -1.04
N VAL A 125 -5.29 10.61 0.16
CA VAL A 125 -4.04 10.50 0.92
C VAL A 125 -3.79 9.01 1.16
N CYS A 126 -2.63 8.52 0.72
CA CYS A 126 -2.19 7.15 0.94
C CYS A 126 -1.09 7.14 2.01
N THR A 127 -1.30 6.43 3.11
CA THR A 127 -0.31 6.30 4.18
C THR A 127 0.70 5.21 3.81
N LEU A 128 1.93 5.62 3.51
CA LEU A 128 3.06 4.70 3.34
C LEU A 128 3.67 4.40 4.70
N THR A 129 3.36 3.24 5.27
CA THR A 129 3.64 2.90 6.67
C THR A 129 5.11 2.64 6.99
N GLY A 130 5.94 2.36 5.98
CA GLY A 130 7.36 2.17 6.19
C GLY A 130 8.21 2.19 4.92
N HIS A 131 9.49 2.42 5.14
CA HIS A 131 10.51 2.60 4.12
C HIS A 131 10.87 1.28 3.43
N GLY A 132 11.15 1.31 2.13
CA GLY A 132 11.46 0.10 1.35
C GLY A 132 12.71 -0.66 1.82
N LEU A 133 13.66 0.04 2.45
CA LEU A 133 14.87 -0.56 3.05
C LEU A 133 14.59 -1.53 4.21
N LYS A 134 13.35 -1.62 4.71
CA LYS A 134 12.99 -2.68 5.68
C LYS A 134 12.92 -4.07 5.03
N ASP A 135 12.69 -4.14 3.72
CA ASP A 135 12.52 -5.37 2.97
C ASP A 135 13.27 -5.29 1.62
N PRO A 136 14.62 -5.28 1.67
CA PRO A 136 15.44 -5.21 0.46
C PRO A 136 15.33 -6.47 -0.39
N ASP A 137 15.07 -7.63 0.22
CA ASP A 137 15.01 -8.92 -0.48
C ASP A 137 13.84 -8.96 -1.47
N THR A 138 12.66 -8.49 -1.05
CA THR A 138 11.50 -8.37 -1.97
C THR A 138 11.76 -7.39 -3.10
N ALA A 139 12.52 -6.32 -2.85
CA ALA A 139 12.90 -5.38 -3.90
C ALA A 139 13.87 -6.03 -4.91
N ILE A 140 14.89 -6.73 -4.41
CA ILE A 140 15.86 -7.44 -5.26
C ILE A 140 15.17 -8.53 -6.08
N ALA A 141 14.25 -9.29 -5.49
CA ALA A 141 13.51 -10.35 -6.19
C ALA A 141 12.61 -9.82 -7.31
N GLN A 142 12.21 -8.54 -7.27
CA GLN A 142 11.45 -7.88 -8.35
C GLN A 142 12.33 -7.38 -9.49
N CYS A 143 13.65 -7.30 -9.30
CA CYS A 143 14.61 -6.98 -10.34
C CYS A 143 14.86 -8.23 -11.17
N SER A 144 14.07 -8.40 -12.24
CA SER A 144 14.21 -9.52 -13.18
C SER A 144 15.30 -9.29 -14.24
N ASP A 145 15.78 -8.06 -14.37
CA ASP A 145 16.76 -7.70 -15.38
C ASP A 145 18.15 -8.18 -14.96
N GLU A 146 18.85 -8.84 -15.87
CA GLU A 146 20.23 -9.27 -15.61
C GLU A 146 21.14 -8.05 -15.47
N MET A 147 22.06 -8.12 -14.51
CA MET A 147 23.13 -7.13 -14.41
C MET A 147 23.99 -7.20 -15.67
N ILE A 148 24.00 -6.10 -16.43
CA ILE A 148 24.82 -5.97 -17.63
C ILE A 148 26.29 -5.88 -17.19
N ASN A 149 27.04 -6.97 -17.40
CA ASN A 149 28.47 -7.03 -17.11
C ASN A 149 29.27 -6.49 -18.31
N ILE A 150 30.08 -5.46 -18.07
CA ILE A 150 30.94 -4.82 -19.08
C ILE A 150 32.35 -4.64 -18.55
N ASN A 151 33.33 -4.52 -19.44
CA ASN A 151 34.68 -4.17 -19.02
C ASN A 151 34.73 -2.71 -18.55
N PRO A 152 35.70 -2.33 -17.69
CA PRO A 152 35.89 -0.94 -17.26
C PRO A 152 36.50 -0.07 -18.37
N VAL A 153 35.83 -0.02 -19.53
CA VAL A 153 36.22 0.68 -20.76
C VAL A 153 35.14 1.71 -21.09
N MET A 154 35.54 2.97 -21.27
CA MET A 154 34.61 4.10 -21.45
C MET A 154 33.55 3.85 -22.53
N GLU A 155 33.94 3.33 -23.70
CA GLU A 155 32.97 3.09 -24.78
C GLU A 155 32.04 1.91 -24.51
N GLU A 156 32.47 0.89 -23.78
CA GLU A 156 31.56 -0.17 -23.37
C GLU A 156 30.52 0.35 -22.37
N VAL A 157 30.94 1.19 -21.41
CA VAL A 157 30.04 1.85 -20.45
C VAL A 157 29.04 2.76 -21.16
N LYS A 158 29.52 3.57 -22.11
CA LYS A 158 28.66 4.49 -22.87
C LYS A 158 27.62 3.73 -23.70
N ASN A 159 28.03 2.70 -24.43
CA ASN A 159 27.11 1.90 -25.24
C ASN A 159 26.06 1.20 -24.36
N ALA A 160 26.48 0.61 -23.23
CA ALA A 160 25.56 -0.03 -22.29
C ALA A 160 24.49 0.92 -21.74
N ILE A 161 24.83 2.18 -21.47
CA ILE A 161 23.84 3.18 -21.02
C ILE A 161 22.92 3.56 -22.17
N LEU A 162 23.46 3.92 -23.34
CA LEU A 162 22.66 4.45 -24.46
C LEU A 162 21.73 3.42 -25.09
N ASP A 163 22.11 2.14 -25.10
CA ASP A 163 21.32 1.06 -25.68
C ASP A 163 20.16 0.61 -24.76
N ASN A 164 20.15 1.05 -23.49
CA ASN A 164 19.17 0.65 -22.47
C ASN A 164 18.41 1.84 -21.83
N MET A 165 18.53 3.04 -22.39
CA MET A 165 17.70 4.21 -22.05
C MET A 165 16.41 4.24 -22.86
#